data_AF-G8P041-F1
#
_entry.id   AF-G8P041-F1
#
_cell.length_a   1.000
_cell.length_b   1.000
_cell.length_c   1.000
_cell.angle_alpha   90.00
_cell.angle_beta   90.00
_cell.angle_gamma   90.00
#
_symmetry.space_group_name_H-M   'P 1'
#
loop_
_entity.id
_entity.type
_entity.pdbx_description
1 polymer ?
#
loop_
_entity_poly.entity_id
_entity_poly.type
_entity_poly.pdbx_seq_one_letter_code
_entity_poly.pdbx_strand_id
1 'polypeptide(L)'
;MILRWGMVALLMLGTGERADKAQLTVDGMRAWMVSTHSQESSGRVIHEQFNQMRAELPPWYPKHVIDEVEQAYLDIDLAPVATPYYSACLTDDEARMLAKVGATEAGRQFIGPALAAKENAARAGSSPADGQRAAKASQDSTKKPLTQKQIDSIEASLTPRERSLLETWSSSENNRKFTQCSIDAYAKMAVELERLQSEAMRTVLEKDGPEVRAAHASWDKEHPEAPKQEP
;
A
#
# COMPACT_ATOMS: atom_id res chain seq x y z
N MET A 1 -12.74 1.36 36.53
CA MET A 1 -11.49 1.86 35.92
C MET A 1 -11.87 2.50 34.60
N ILE A 2 -11.90 3.83 34.53
CA ILE A 2 -12.48 4.60 33.42
C ILE A 2 -11.33 5.02 32.50
N LEU A 3 -11.13 4.33 31.38
CA LEU A 3 -10.11 4.71 30.39
C LEU A 3 -10.73 5.67 29.36
N ARG A 4 -10.27 6.92 29.43
CA ARG A 4 -10.62 8.04 28.57
C ARG A 4 -10.00 7.86 27.18
N TRP A 5 -10.79 7.45 26.20
CA TRP A 5 -10.46 7.51 24.77
C TRP A 5 -10.85 8.85 24.12
N GLY A 6 -10.93 9.91 24.92
CA GLY A 6 -11.36 11.24 24.51
C GLY A 6 -10.21 12.23 24.53
N MET A 7 -9.98 12.87 23.37
CA MET A 7 -9.08 14.00 23.13
C MET A 7 -7.60 13.66 23.13
N VAL A 8 -6.95 13.86 21.98
CA VAL A 8 -5.58 14.38 22.05
C VAL A 8 -5.29 15.46 21.02
N ALA A 9 -4.87 16.61 21.57
CA ALA A 9 -4.31 17.75 20.88
C ALA A 9 -2.93 18.10 21.49
N LEU A 10 -2.00 18.46 20.60
CA LEU A 10 -0.81 19.34 20.71
C LEU A 10 0.46 18.96 21.52
N LEU A 11 1.60 19.04 20.78
CA LEU A 11 3.00 19.48 21.09
C LEU A 11 3.82 18.66 22.12
N MET A 12 5.15 18.45 22.05
CA MET A 12 6.29 18.74 21.15
C MET A 12 7.45 17.80 21.54
N LEU A 13 8.31 17.49 20.55
CA LEU A 13 9.74 17.12 20.59
C LEU A 13 10.25 16.08 21.61
N GLY A 14 10.77 14.97 21.05
CA GLY A 14 11.70 14.07 21.72
C GLY A 14 12.30 13.10 20.70
N THR A 15 13.51 13.40 20.26
CA THR A 15 14.38 12.51 19.48
C THR A 15 14.91 11.42 20.41
N GLY A 16 14.10 10.40 20.66
CA GLY A 16 14.57 9.17 21.27
C GLY A 16 14.95 8.21 20.16
N GLU A 17 16.24 8.05 19.91
CA GLU A 17 16.76 6.89 19.18
C GLU A 17 16.23 5.61 19.87
N ARG A 18 15.42 4.85 19.14
CA ARG A 18 14.88 3.56 19.58
C ARG A 18 15.99 2.50 19.49
N ALA A 19 16.98 2.59 20.38
CA ALA A 19 17.96 1.52 20.59
C ALA A 19 17.25 0.30 21.23
N ASP A 20 17.58 -0.91 20.78
CA ASP A 20 17.07 -2.22 21.25
C ASP A 20 15.64 -2.65 20.91
N LYS A 21 15.07 -2.13 19.82
CA LYS A 21 13.82 -2.69 19.30
C LYS A 21 14.09 -3.73 18.21
N ALA A 22 13.54 -4.94 18.38
CA ALA A 22 13.60 -6.01 17.39
C ALA A 22 13.22 -5.45 16.01
N GLN A 23 14.21 -5.43 15.11
CA GLN A 23 14.07 -4.85 13.79
C GLN A 23 12.93 -5.53 13.04
N LEU A 24 12.13 -4.75 12.30
CA LEU A 24 11.06 -5.28 11.47
C LEU A 24 11.60 -6.36 10.52
N THR A 25 11.00 -7.55 10.54
CA THR A 25 11.32 -8.61 9.60
C THR A 25 10.39 -8.56 8.39
N VAL A 26 10.80 -9.20 7.28
CA VAL A 26 9.95 -9.36 6.09
C VAL A 26 8.65 -10.08 6.44
N ASP A 27 8.70 -11.10 7.29
CA ASP A 27 7.51 -11.84 7.70
C ASP A 27 6.57 -10.99 8.58
N GLY A 28 7.12 -10.17 9.47
CA GLY A 28 6.34 -9.20 10.24
C GLY A 28 5.65 -8.19 9.34
N MET A 29 6.37 -7.68 8.33
CA MET A 29 5.83 -6.75 7.34
C MET A 29 4.73 -7.40 6.50
N ARG A 30 4.94 -8.63 6.03
CA ARG A 30 3.96 -9.40 5.25
C ARG A 30 2.69 -9.64 6.07
N ALA A 31 2.82 -10.06 7.33
CA ALA A 31 1.67 -10.26 8.22
C ALA A 31 0.84 -8.96 8.38
N TRP A 32 1.52 -7.83 8.55
CA TRP A 32 0.86 -6.53 8.62
C TRP A 32 0.15 -6.18 7.30
N MET A 33 0.83 -6.26 6.16
CA MET A 33 0.25 -5.96 4.85
C MET A 33 -0.97 -6.81 4.49
N VAL A 34 -0.96 -8.09 4.86
CA VAL A 34 -2.09 -9.00 4.67
C VAL A 34 -3.28 -8.53 5.49
N SER A 35 -3.07 -8.19 6.77
CA SER A 35 -4.14 -7.71 7.65
C SER A 35 -4.74 -6.37 7.21
N THR A 36 -3.94 -5.52 6.56
CA THR A 36 -4.37 -4.23 6.02
C THR A 36 -4.81 -4.33 4.56
N HIS A 37 -4.96 -5.54 4.00
CA HIS A 37 -5.35 -5.78 2.61
C HIS A 37 -4.55 -4.95 1.59
N SER A 38 -3.30 -4.60 1.90
CA SER A 38 -2.55 -3.64 1.10
C SER A 38 -2.15 -4.22 -0.26
N GLN A 39 -1.77 -5.50 -0.30
CA GLN A 39 -1.46 -6.19 -1.55
C GLN A 39 -2.71 -6.39 -2.43
N GLU A 40 -3.83 -6.77 -1.82
CA GLU A 40 -5.12 -6.93 -2.54
C GLU A 40 -5.60 -5.59 -3.12
N SER A 41 -5.52 -4.52 -2.32
CA SER A 41 -5.85 -3.15 -2.72
C SER A 41 -4.97 -2.67 -3.89
N SER A 42 -3.65 -2.84 -3.79
CA SER A 42 -2.72 -2.55 -4.88
C SER A 42 -3.03 -3.35 -6.14
N GLY A 43 -3.34 -4.64 -6.00
CA GLY A 43 -3.70 -5.50 -7.13
C GLY A 43 -4.95 -5.03 -7.87
N ARG A 44 -5.99 -4.58 -7.15
CA ARG A 44 -7.18 -3.96 -7.77
C ARG A 44 -6.84 -2.70 -8.57
N VAL A 45 -6.03 -1.80 -8.00
CA VAL A 45 -5.63 -0.55 -8.66
C VAL A 45 -4.80 -0.84 -9.91
N ILE A 46 -3.85 -1.77 -9.82
CA ILE A 46 -3.05 -2.23 -10.97
C ILE A 46 -4.00 -2.75 -12.06
N HIS A 47 -4.90 -3.68 -11.72
CA HIS A 47 -5.81 -4.25 -12.70
C HIS A 47 -6.70 -3.19 -13.40
N GLU A 48 -7.20 -2.22 -12.65
CA GLU A 48 -7.99 -1.11 -13.21
C GLU A 48 -7.17 -0.22 -14.15
N GLN A 49 -5.92 0.09 -13.81
CA GLN A 49 -5.01 0.87 -14.66
C GLN A 49 -4.69 0.13 -15.96
N PHE A 50 -4.39 -1.17 -15.89
CA PHE A 50 -4.11 -1.97 -17.08
C PHE A 50 -5.36 -2.19 -17.94
N ASN A 51 -6.56 -2.28 -17.35
CA ASN A 51 -7.80 -2.28 -18.12
C ASN A 51 -8.05 -0.98 -18.88
N GLN A 52 -7.71 0.18 -18.30
CA GLN A 52 -7.76 1.46 -19.00
C GLN A 52 -6.73 1.49 -20.14
N MET A 53 -5.50 1.05 -19.87
CA MET A 53 -4.44 1.01 -20.87
C MET A 53 -4.82 0.12 -22.07
N ARG A 54 -5.37 -1.08 -21.81
CA ARG A 54 -5.89 -1.98 -22.85
C ARG A 54 -6.91 -1.33 -23.77
N ALA A 55 -7.74 -0.41 -23.26
CA ALA A 55 -8.75 0.28 -24.05
C ALA A 55 -8.15 1.38 -24.97
N GLU A 56 -6.96 1.86 -24.64
CA GLU A 56 -6.23 2.89 -25.39
C GLU A 56 -5.19 2.31 -26.36
N LEU A 57 -4.84 1.03 -26.20
CA LEU A 57 -3.90 0.35 -27.09
C LEU A 57 -4.44 0.28 -28.52
N PRO A 58 -3.58 0.48 -29.53
CA PRO A 58 -4.02 0.40 -30.90
C PRO A 58 -4.38 -1.05 -31.29
N PRO A 59 -5.26 -1.25 -32.29
CA PRO A 59 -5.77 -2.58 -32.63
C PRO A 59 -4.70 -3.61 -33.01
N TRP A 60 -3.54 -3.15 -33.47
CA TRP A 60 -2.40 -3.98 -33.85
C TRP A 60 -1.55 -4.44 -32.66
N TYR A 61 -1.68 -3.81 -31.49
CA TYR A 61 -0.83 -4.11 -30.35
C TYR A 61 -1.16 -5.50 -29.78
N PRO A 62 -0.18 -6.40 -29.61
CA PRO A 62 -0.43 -7.73 -29.08
C PRO A 62 -0.93 -7.69 -27.63
N LYS A 63 -2.17 -8.16 -27.39
CA LYS A 63 -2.80 -8.11 -26.05
C LYS A 63 -2.05 -8.90 -24.98
N HIS A 64 -1.40 -10.00 -25.34
CA HIS A 64 -0.68 -10.81 -24.36
C HIS A 64 0.50 -10.05 -23.74
N VAL A 65 1.13 -9.12 -24.48
CA VAL A 65 2.26 -8.31 -23.96
C VAL A 65 1.79 -7.46 -22.79
N ILE A 66 0.64 -6.78 -22.93
CA ILE A 66 0.13 -5.94 -21.83
C ILE A 66 -0.35 -6.78 -20.64
N ASP A 67 -0.88 -7.97 -20.89
CA ASP A 67 -1.27 -8.93 -19.84
C ASP A 67 -0.02 -9.46 -19.09
N GLU A 68 1.09 -9.68 -19.78
CA GLU A 68 2.37 -10.05 -19.16
C GLU A 68 2.97 -8.92 -18.32
N VAL A 69 2.88 -7.65 -18.78
CA VAL A 69 3.30 -6.51 -17.96
C VAL A 69 2.43 -6.38 -16.70
N GLU A 70 1.11 -6.52 -16.83
CA GLU A 70 0.20 -6.49 -15.67
C GLU A 70 0.57 -7.57 -14.65
N GLN A 71 0.77 -8.81 -15.12
CA GLN A 71 1.15 -9.92 -14.25
C GLN A 71 2.50 -9.68 -13.57
N ALA A 72 3.49 -9.18 -14.32
CA ALA A 72 4.80 -8.86 -13.76
C ALA A 72 4.73 -7.78 -12.66
N TYR A 73 3.79 -6.82 -12.77
CA TYR A 73 3.54 -5.82 -11.72
C TYR A 73 2.87 -6.44 -10.50
N LEU A 74 1.91 -7.35 -10.71
CA LEU A 74 1.21 -8.08 -9.65
C LEU A 74 2.12 -9.05 -8.88
N ASP A 75 3.16 -9.56 -9.53
CA ASP A 75 4.14 -10.50 -8.95
C ASP A 75 5.20 -9.82 -8.07
N ILE A 76 5.26 -8.48 -8.02
CA ILE A 76 6.18 -7.76 -7.14
C ILE A 76 5.78 -8.01 -5.68
N ASP A 77 6.62 -8.73 -4.93
CA ASP A 77 6.44 -8.91 -3.49
C ASP A 77 6.73 -7.60 -2.75
N LEU A 78 5.68 -6.93 -2.29
CA LEU A 78 5.77 -5.64 -1.62
C LEU A 78 6.40 -5.73 -0.22
N ALA A 79 6.34 -6.88 0.45
CA ALA A 79 6.84 -7.02 1.82
C ALA A 79 8.36 -6.78 1.94
N PRO A 80 9.24 -7.45 1.17
CA PRO A 80 10.67 -7.19 1.18
C PRO A 80 11.02 -5.77 0.69
N VAL A 81 10.27 -5.22 -0.27
CA VAL A 81 10.46 -3.85 -0.78
C VAL A 81 10.18 -2.82 0.33
N ALA A 82 9.12 -3.01 1.10
CA ALA A 82 8.70 -2.05 2.12
C ALA A 82 9.47 -2.14 3.44
N THR A 83 9.93 -3.35 3.81
CA THR A 83 10.62 -3.62 5.08
C THR A 83 11.75 -2.64 5.41
N PRO A 84 12.72 -2.33 4.52
CA PRO A 84 13.81 -1.41 4.86
C PRO A 84 13.33 0.01 5.17
N TYR A 85 12.25 0.47 4.53
CA TYR A 85 11.72 1.82 4.74
C TYR A 85 10.87 1.90 6.02
N TYR A 86 10.07 0.87 6.29
CA TYR A 86 9.19 0.84 7.46
C TYR A 86 9.89 0.41 8.75
N SER A 87 11.10 -0.16 8.67
CA SER A 87 11.93 -0.50 9.84
C SER A 87 12.25 0.72 10.72
N ALA A 88 12.24 1.93 10.16
CA ALA A 88 12.41 3.17 10.92
C ALA A 88 11.16 3.56 11.74
N CYS A 89 9.99 3.01 11.38
CA CYS A 89 8.69 3.41 11.91
C CYS A 89 8.07 2.33 12.82
N LEU A 90 8.40 1.07 12.57
CA LEU A 90 7.71 -0.09 13.10
C LEU A 90 8.72 -1.16 13.50
N THR A 91 8.48 -1.81 14.63
CA THR A 91 9.22 -3.02 15.05
C THR A 91 8.49 -4.28 14.61
N ASP A 92 9.15 -5.43 14.67
CA ASP A 92 8.49 -6.71 14.36
C ASP A 92 7.30 -7.00 15.30
N ASP A 93 7.50 -6.78 16.60
CA ASP A 93 6.44 -6.93 17.61
C ASP A 93 5.27 -5.97 17.36
N GLU A 94 5.55 -4.71 16.98
CA GLU A 94 4.53 -3.72 16.64
C GLU A 94 3.77 -4.15 15.38
N ALA A 95 4.46 -4.64 14.34
CA ALA A 95 3.85 -5.13 13.10
C ALA A 95 2.92 -6.31 13.34
N ARG A 96 3.37 -7.32 14.11
CA ARG A 96 2.56 -8.50 14.43
C ARG A 96 1.36 -8.17 15.30
N MET A 97 1.53 -7.26 16.26
CA MET A 97 0.42 -6.78 17.08
C MET A 97 -0.61 -6.05 16.21
N LEU A 98 -0.19 -5.11 15.36
CA LEU A 98 -1.08 -4.40 14.44
C LEU A 98 -1.75 -5.36 13.45
N ALA A 99 -1.06 -6.42 13.02
CA ALA A 99 -1.64 -7.46 12.18
C ALA A 99 -2.79 -8.19 12.86
N LYS A 100 -2.64 -8.55 14.14
CA LYS A 100 -3.71 -9.16 14.93
C LYS A 100 -4.90 -8.22 15.10
N VAL A 101 -4.64 -6.94 15.40
CA VAL A 101 -5.69 -5.91 15.49
C VAL A 101 -6.44 -5.80 14.17
N GLY A 102 -5.73 -5.65 13.05
CA GLY A 102 -6.31 -5.54 11.71
C GLY A 102 -7.09 -6.78 11.27
N ALA A 103 -6.72 -7.97 11.76
CA ALA A 103 -7.43 -9.22 11.49
C ALA A 103 -8.77 -9.35 12.24
N THR A 104 -9.06 -8.49 13.21
CA THR A 104 -10.38 -8.46 13.86
C THR A 104 -11.44 -7.78 12.99
N GLU A 105 -12.72 -8.09 13.22
CA GLU A 105 -13.81 -7.40 12.52
C GLU A 105 -13.81 -5.88 12.79
N ALA A 106 -13.56 -5.50 14.04
CA ALA A 106 -13.45 -4.10 14.44
C ALA A 106 -12.26 -3.39 13.77
N GLY A 107 -11.11 -4.06 13.71
CA GLY A 107 -9.93 -3.56 13.02
C GLY A 107 -10.18 -3.36 11.53
N ARG A 108 -10.80 -4.33 10.84
CA ARG A 108 -11.19 -4.20 9.43
C ARG A 108 -12.15 -3.04 9.19
N GLN A 109 -13.17 -2.88 10.05
CA GLN A 109 -14.10 -1.74 9.95
C GLN A 109 -13.40 -0.39 10.13
N PHE A 110 -12.36 -0.33 10.97
CA PHE A 110 -11.57 0.87 11.19
C PHE A 110 -10.62 1.20 10.03
N ILE A 111 -10.01 0.18 9.41
CA ILE A 111 -9.01 0.35 8.34
C ILE A 111 -9.67 0.54 6.97
N GLY A 112 -10.84 -0.05 6.75
CA GLY A 112 -11.56 -0.04 5.46
C GLY A 112 -11.74 1.34 4.82
N PRO A 113 -12.24 2.37 5.55
CA PRO A 113 -12.38 3.72 5.01
C PRO A 113 -11.04 4.34 4.55
N ALA A 114 -9.95 4.07 5.29
CA ALA A 114 -8.62 4.55 4.96
C ALA A 114 -8.10 3.90 3.67
N LEU A 115 -8.31 2.59 3.50
CA LEU A 115 -7.97 1.87 2.27
C LEU A 115 -8.75 2.40 1.08
N ALA A 116 -10.07 2.57 1.22
CA ALA A 116 -10.91 3.12 0.16
C ALA A 116 -10.47 4.54 -0.25
N ALA A 117 -10.06 5.38 0.70
CA ALA A 117 -9.55 6.71 0.42
C ALA A 117 -8.21 6.67 -0.36
N LYS A 118 -7.33 5.72 -0.06
CA LYS A 118 -6.09 5.50 -0.83
C LYS A 118 -6.39 5.03 -2.25
N GLU A 119 -7.28 4.06 -2.41
CA GLU A 119 -7.68 3.55 -3.72
C GLU A 119 -8.27 4.66 -4.59
N ASN A 120 -9.18 5.46 -4.03
CA ASN A 120 -9.78 6.59 -4.74
C ASN A 120 -8.75 7.65 -5.13
N ALA A 121 -7.77 7.94 -4.27
CA ALA A 121 -6.68 8.86 -4.59
C ALA A 121 -5.80 8.30 -5.72
N ALA A 122 -5.46 7.02 -5.69
CA ALA A 122 -4.69 6.36 -6.73
C ALA A 122 -5.43 6.35 -8.08
N ARG A 123 -6.73 6.06 -8.08
CA ARG A 123 -7.60 6.15 -9.28
C ARG A 123 -7.67 7.55 -9.85
N ALA A 124 -7.57 8.58 -9.00
CA ALA A 124 -7.53 9.97 -9.42
C ALA A 124 -6.14 10.44 -9.89
N GLY A 125 -5.15 9.53 -9.99
CA GLY A 125 -3.77 9.87 -10.37
C GLY A 125 -3.04 10.69 -9.30
N SER A 126 -3.52 10.68 -8.06
CA SER A 126 -2.88 11.42 -6.97
C SER A 126 -1.56 10.76 -6.58
N SER A 127 -0.65 11.57 -6.02
CA SER A 127 0.62 11.03 -5.54
C SER A 127 0.39 10.03 -4.39
N PRO A 128 1.29 9.04 -4.23
CA PRO A 128 1.44 8.21 -3.02
C PRO A 128 1.21 8.96 -1.69
N ALA A 129 1.85 10.12 -1.53
CA ALA A 129 1.76 10.92 -0.31
C ALA A 129 0.35 11.53 -0.12
N ASP A 130 -0.31 11.95 -1.21
CA ASP A 130 -1.69 12.42 -1.17
C ASP A 130 -2.67 11.31 -0.83
N GLY A 131 -2.47 10.09 -1.35
CA GLY A 131 -3.26 8.93 -0.96
C GLY A 131 -3.17 8.62 0.54
N GLN A 132 -1.97 8.70 1.13
CA GLN A 132 -1.78 8.53 2.56
C GLN A 132 -2.42 9.67 3.38
N ARG A 133 -2.36 10.92 2.88
CA ARG A 133 -3.09 12.07 3.49
C ARG A 133 -4.60 11.86 3.43
N ALA A 134 -5.14 11.36 2.33
CA ALA A 134 -6.56 11.05 2.16
C ALA A 134 -7.01 9.91 3.10
N ALA A 135 -6.19 8.86 3.25
CA ALA A 135 -6.40 7.81 4.24
C ALA A 135 -6.53 8.38 5.66
N LYS A 136 -5.59 9.25 6.05
CA LYS A 136 -5.63 9.91 7.35
C LYS A 136 -6.90 10.74 7.53
N ALA A 137 -7.24 11.57 6.54
CA ALA A 137 -8.44 12.40 6.59
C ALA A 137 -9.73 11.54 6.72
N SER A 138 -9.76 10.38 6.06
CA SER A 138 -10.85 9.41 6.21
C SER A 138 -10.92 8.85 7.63
N GLN A 139 -9.79 8.47 8.23
CA GLN A 139 -9.75 8.01 9.62
C GLN A 139 -10.17 9.09 10.62
N ASP A 140 -9.67 10.32 10.46
CA ASP A 140 -9.98 11.45 11.34
C ASP A 140 -11.47 11.86 11.23
N SER A 141 -12.07 11.69 10.05
CA SER A 141 -13.50 11.99 9.81
C SER A 141 -14.44 10.85 10.21
N THR A 142 -13.92 9.63 10.40
CA THR A 142 -14.66 8.50 10.95
C THR A 142 -14.82 8.71 12.46
N LYS A 143 -15.68 9.67 12.85
CA LYS A 143 -15.93 10.11 14.23
C LYS A 143 -16.59 9.07 15.13
N LYS A 144 -16.72 7.81 14.71
CA LYS A 144 -17.30 6.75 15.53
C LYS A 144 -16.18 6.06 16.31
N PRO A 145 -16.03 6.35 17.62
CA PRO A 145 -15.14 5.55 18.45
C PRO A 145 -15.61 4.09 18.44
N LEU A 146 -14.67 3.16 18.57
CA LEU A 146 -14.99 1.76 18.75
C LEU A 146 -15.86 1.61 20.02
N THR A 147 -16.89 0.78 19.94
CA THR A 147 -17.70 0.41 21.10
C THR A 147 -16.86 -0.41 22.09
N GLN A 148 -17.23 -0.43 23.37
CA GLN A 148 -16.51 -1.25 24.37
C GLN A 148 -16.44 -2.73 23.95
N LYS A 149 -17.50 -3.29 23.38
CA LYS A 149 -17.52 -4.66 22.85
C LYS A 149 -16.47 -4.88 21.74
N GLN A 150 -16.27 -3.89 20.88
CA GLN A 150 -15.24 -3.95 19.83
C GLN A 150 -13.82 -3.85 20.41
N ILE A 151 -13.64 -3.00 21.43
CA ILE A 151 -12.37 -2.89 22.16
C ILE A 151 -12.05 -4.22 22.86
N ASP A 152 -13.01 -4.78 23.59
CA ASP A 152 -12.85 -6.06 24.30
C ASP A 152 -12.52 -7.21 23.32
N SER A 153 -13.14 -7.21 22.13
CA SER A 153 -12.85 -8.18 21.06
C SER A 153 -11.42 -8.07 20.54
N ILE A 154 -10.92 -6.84 20.37
CA ILE A 154 -9.51 -6.60 19.99
C ILE A 154 -8.59 -7.06 21.12
N GLU A 155 -8.83 -6.63 22.35
CA GLU A 155 -8.01 -6.95 23.51
C GLU A 155 -7.94 -8.45 23.80
N ALA A 156 -9.03 -9.19 23.58
CA ALA A 156 -9.07 -10.64 23.73
C ALA A 156 -8.13 -11.38 22.76
N SER A 157 -7.78 -10.76 21.62
CA SER A 157 -6.85 -11.34 20.65
C SER A 157 -5.36 -11.10 21.00
N LEU A 158 -5.09 -10.30 22.05
CA LEU A 158 -3.76 -9.80 22.39
C LEU A 158 -3.24 -10.38 23.71
N THR A 159 -1.97 -10.76 23.71
CA THR A 159 -1.23 -11.08 24.94
C THR A 159 -1.10 -9.84 25.84
N PRO A 160 -0.80 -9.99 27.16
CA PRO A 160 -0.57 -8.85 28.04
C PRO A 160 0.51 -7.88 27.51
N ARG A 161 1.58 -8.43 26.91
CA ARG A 161 2.64 -7.63 26.29
C ARG A 161 2.13 -6.84 25.09
N GLU A 162 1.36 -7.48 24.23
CA GLU A 162 0.77 -6.82 23.05
C GLU A 162 -0.27 -5.75 23.41
N ARG A 163 -1.03 -5.95 24.50
CA ARG A 163 -1.95 -4.92 25.02
C ARG A 163 -1.19 -3.69 25.50
N SER A 164 -0.12 -3.87 26.27
CA SER A 164 0.73 -2.75 26.70
C SER A 164 1.39 -2.02 25.51
N LEU A 165 1.79 -2.76 24.48
CA LEU A 165 2.28 -2.18 23.22
C LEU A 165 1.18 -1.39 22.50
N LEU A 166 -0.04 -1.93 22.40
CA LEU A 166 -1.18 -1.25 21.79
C LEU A 166 -1.54 0.04 22.53
N GLU A 167 -1.60 0.01 23.86
CA GLU A 167 -1.84 1.20 24.69
C GLU A 167 -0.78 2.28 24.40
N THR A 168 0.49 1.89 24.39
CA THR A 168 1.61 2.79 24.09
C THR A 168 1.49 3.35 22.67
N TRP A 169 1.15 2.53 21.68
CA TRP A 169 1.04 2.90 20.29
C TRP A 169 -0.16 3.81 20.02
N SER A 170 -1.28 3.55 20.69
CA SER A 170 -2.54 4.28 20.59
C SER A 170 -2.50 5.68 21.22
N SER A 171 -1.45 5.99 21.98
CA SER A 171 -1.20 7.37 22.40
C SER A 171 -1.06 8.23 21.14
N SER A 172 -1.75 9.35 21.12
CA SER A 172 -1.81 10.21 19.93
C SER A 172 -0.45 10.71 19.45
N GLU A 173 0.51 10.87 20.36
CA GLU A 173 1.85 11.32 20.00
C GLU A 173 2.55 10.22 19.21
N ASN A 174 2.48 8.97 19.68
CA ASN A 174 3.06 7.82 18.99
C ASN A 174 2.32 7.54 17.69
N ASN A 175 1.00 7.61 17.66
CA ASN A 175 0.21 7.46 16.45
C ASN A 175 0.55 8.56 15.42
N ARG A 176 0.68 9.83 15.84
CA ARG A 176 1.11 10.92 14.95
C ARG A 176 2.52 10.69 14.41
N LYS A 177 3.48 10.32 15.26
CA LYS A 177 4.86 10.01 14.85
C LYS A 177 4.89 8.86 13.86
N PHE A 178 4.17 7.78 14.14
CA PHE A 178 4.03 6.65 13.25
C PHE A 178 3.42 7.06 11.92
N THR A 179 2.33 7.83 11.94
CA THR A 179 1.65 8.29 10.72
C THR A 179 2.59 9.10 9.83
N GLN A 180 3.31 10.07 10.39
CA GLN A 180 4.29 10.85 9.62
C GLN A 180 5.42 9.97 9.08
N CYS A 181 5.99 9.11 9.93
CA CYS A 181 7.03 8.18 9.50
C CYS A 181 6.54 7.26 8.37
N SER A 182 5.31 6.77 8.44
CA SER A 182 4.70 5.91 7.42
C SER A 182 4.48 6.63 6.09
N ILE A 183 4.18 7.93 6.10
CA ILE A 183 4.10 8.76 4.89
C ILE A 183 5.48 8.83 4.23
N ASP A 184 6.51 9.16 5.01
CA ASP A 184 7.87 9.32 4.49
C ASP A 184 8.47 7.99 4.04
N ALA A 185 8.18 6.90 4.75
CA ALA A 185 8.57 5.54 4.36
C ALA A 185 7.91 5.13 3.05
N TYR A 186 6.60 5.38 2.89
CA TYR A 186 5.88 5.08 1.65
C TYR A 186 6.41 5.89 0.47
N ALA A 187 6.71 7.19 0.66
CA ALA A 187 7.28 8.03 -0.39
C ALA A 187 8.63 7.49 -0.89
N LYS A 188 9.49 7.02 0.02
CA LYS A 188 10.77 6.37 -0.36
C LYS A 188 10.58 5.02 -1.02
N MET A 189 9.65 4.22 -0.50
CA MET A 189 9.28 2.92 -1.08
C MET A 189 8.69 3.07 -2.48
N ALA A 190 7.92 4.14 -2.75
CA ALA A 190 7.30 4.38 -4.05
C ALA A 190 8.33 4.56 -5.16
N VAL A 191 9.47 5.21 -4.88
CA VAL A 191 10.58 5.34 -5.83
C VAL A 191 11.16 3.98 -6.21
N GLU A 192 11.32 3.10 -5.22
CA GLU A 192 11.83 1.75 -5.45
C GLU A 192 10.80 0.86 -6.16
N LEU A 193 9.52 1.01 -5.84
CA LEU A 193 8.44 0.32 -6.53
C LEU A 193 8.35 0.75 -8.01
N GLU A 194 8.45 2.04 -8.29
CA GLU A 194 8.50 2.57 -9.67
C GLU A 194 9.70 2.02 -10.45
N ARG A 195 10.86 1.90 -9.80
CA ARG A 195 12.05 1.26 -10.39
C ARG A 195 11.77 -0.20 -10.75
N LEU A 196 11.21 -0.98 -9.82
CA LEU A 196 10.90 -2.40 -10.05
C LEU A 196 9.84 -2.60 -11.14
N GLN A 197 8.81 -1.75 -11.17
CA GLN A 197 7.80 -1.73 -12.22
C GLN A 197 8.40 -1.39 -13.59
N SER A 198 9.27 -0.38 -13.65
CA SER A 198 9.98 -0.02 -14.89
C SER A 198 10.87 -1.16 -15.37
N GLU A 199 11.54 -1.88 -14.47
CA GLU A 199 12.35 -3.06 -14.79
C GLU A 199 11.49 -4.21 -15.30
N ALA A 200 10.37 -4.51 -14.63
CA ALA A 200 9.43 -5.53 -15.05
C ALA A 200 8.88 -5.27 -16.45
N MET A 201 8.43 -4.03 -16.71
CA MET A 201 7.96 -3.61 -18.03
C MET A 201 9.05 -3.76 -19.09
N ARG A 202 10.27 -3.28 -18.79
CA ARG A 202 11.41 -3.42 -19.71
C ARG A 202 11.70 -4.88 -20.03
N THR A 203 11.69 -5.77 -19.03
CA THR A 203 11.94 -7.20 -19.25
C THR A 203 10.91 -7.83 -20.19
N VAL A 204 9.63 -7.50 -20.03
CA VAL A 204 8.57 -7.97 -20.95
C VAL A 204 8.79 -7.38 -22.35
N LEU A 205 9.08 -6.09 -22.47
CA LEU A 205 9.31 -5.44 -23.77
C LEU A 205 10.60 -5.91 -24.47
N GLU A 206 11.63 -6.31 -23.72
CA GLU A 206 12.84 -6.92 -24.29
C GLU A 206 12.55 -8.32 -24.85
N LYS A 207 11.72 -9.09 -24.15
CA LYS A 207 11.29 -10.44 -24.55
C LYS A 207 10.37 -10.38 -25.77
N ASP A 208 9.31 -9.58 -25.73
CA ASP A 208 8.22 -9.59 -26.71
C ASP A 208 8.29 -8.42 -27.71
N GLY A 209 9.27 -7.53 -27.56
CA GLY A 209 9.49 -6.39 -28.47
C GLY A 209 9.65 -6.76 -29.96
N PRO A 210 10.29 -7.89 -30.34
CA PRO A 210 10.28 -8.35 -31.72
C PRO A 210 8.87 -8.61 -32.27
N GLU A 211 7.96 -9.15 -31.46
CA GLU A 211 6.58 -9.42 -31.85
C GLU A 211 5.78 -8.12 -31.99
N VAL A 212 5.92 -7.19 -31.04
CA VAL A 212 5.29 -5.86 -31.13
C VAL A 212 5.69 -5.15 -32.43
N ARG A 213 7.00 -5.16 -32.76
CA ARG A 213 7.49 -4.57 -34.02
C ARG A 213 6.97 -5.28 -35.26
N ALA A 214 6.86 -6.60 -35.23
CA ALA A 214 6.33 -7.38 -36.34
C ALA A 214 4.82 -7.13 -36.56
N ALA A 215 4.05 -7.02 -35.47
CA ALA A 215 2.63 -6.69 -35.51
C ALA A 215 2.40 -5.27 -36.07
N HIS A 216 3.18 -4.29 -35.61
CA HIS A 216 3.15 -2.92 -36.15
C HIS A 216 3.48 -2.89 -37.65
N ALA A 217 4.57 -3.54 -38.06
CA ALA A 217 4.97 -3.57 -39.48
C ALA A 217 3.94 -4.26 -40.38
N SER A 218 3.25 -5.29 -39.87
CA SER A 218 2.16 -5.97 -40.60
C SER A 218 0.95 -5.05 -40.75
N TRP A 219 0.58 -4.34 -39.66
CA TRP A 219 -0.50 -3.36 -39.68
C TRP A 219 -0.25 -2.21 -40.66
N ASP A 220 0.94 -1.61 -40.64
CA ASP A 220 1.33 -0.52 -41.57
C ASP A 220 1.22 -0.95 -43.03
N LYS A 221 1.53 -2.22 -43.33
CA LYS A 221 1.42 -2.78 -44.68
C LYS A 221 -0.04 -3.01 -45.10
N GLU A 222 -0.89 -3.44 -44.17
CA GLU A 222 -2.31 -3.70 -44.41
C GLU A 222 -3.17 -2.43 -44.42
N HIS A 223 -2.71 -1.38 -43.73
CA HIS A 223 -3.42 -0.11 -43.54
C HIS A 223 -2.54 1.09 -43.94
N PRO A 224 -2.13 1.23 -45.21
CA PRO A 224 -1.21 2.27 -45.66
C PRO A 224 -1.77 3.70 -45.52
N GLU A 225 -3.09 3.84 -45.41
CA GLU A 225 -3.81 5.11 -45.22
C GLU A 225 -3.95 5.50 -43.73
N ALA A 226 -3.63 4.60 -42.79
CA ALA A 226 -3.72 4.89 -41.37
C ALA A 226 -2.63 5.90 -40.94
N PRO A 227 -2.89 6.77 -39.95
CA PRO A 227 -1.85 7.62 -39.38
C PRO A 227 -0.70 6.76 -38.86
N LYS A 228 0.53 7.06 -39.29
CA LYS A 228 1.71 6.35 -38.78
C LYS A 228 1.82 6.56 -37.28
N GLN A 229 1.83 5.46 -36.54
CA GLN A 229 2.05 5.44 -35.10
C GLN A 229 3.51 5.02 -34.85
N GLU A 230 4.14 5.53 -33.79
CA GLU A 230 5.43 5.00 -33.37
C GLU A 230 5.22 3.68 -32.60
N PRO A 231 6.04 2.64 -32.85
CA PRO A 231 5.96 1.36 -32.15
C PRO A 231 6.42 1.42 -30.70
#